data_AF-A0A3D3AYU7-F1
#
_entry.id   AF-A0A3D3AYU7-F1
#
_cell.length_a   1.000
_cell.length_b   1.000
_cell.length_c   1.000
_cell.angle_alpha   90.00
_cell.angle_beta   90.00
_cell.angle_gamma   90.00
#
_symmetry.space_group_name_H-M   'P 1'
#
loop_
_entity.id
_entity.type
_entity.pdbx_description
1 polymer ?
#
loop_
_entity_poly.entity_id
_entity_poly.type
_entity_poly.pdbx_seq_one_letter_code
_entity_poly.pdbx_strand_id
1 'polypeptide(L)'
;MNITLNSEVTAEEPRETYHKTNQHEALTLDTVVPEAARELEKTVAQTREAYERSKDALEAALETVERSYDALGQGAAALNRKIIEIAQRNINSGFDLAKSLATAKTLAEIVELRATYWRKQFTVLAAQAEEVRALYAKVADEMTGSIKEHVTRTLDELRKAN
;
A
#
# COMPACT_ATOMS: atom_id res chain seq x y z
N MET A 1 22.37 -80.11 46.98
CA MET A 1 23.10 -79.19 47.87
C MET A 1 22.85 -77.78 47.36
N ASN A 2 22.02 -77.00 48.04
CA ASN A 2 21.91 -75.54 47.85
C ASN A 2 23.10 -74.88 48.53
N ILE A 3 23.77 -73.90 47.89
CA ILE A 3 24.29 -72.70 48.58
C ILE A 3 24.29 -71.52 47.61
N THR A 4 23.44 -70.54 47.88
CA THR A 4 23.54 -69.15 47.41
C THR A 4 24.48 -68.40 48.33
N LEU A 5 25.53 -67.73 47.84
CA LEU A 5 26.22 -66.68 48.60
C LEU A 5 26.78 -65.60 47.66
N ASN A 6 26.16 -64.42 47.72
CA ASN A 6 26.82 -63.15 47.44
C ASN A 6 27.88 -62.88 48.52
N SER A 7 29.01 -62.28 48.13
CA SER A 7 29.84 -61.48 49.04
C SER A 7 30.57 -60.41 48.24
N GLU A 8 30.18 -59.17 48.50
CA GLU A 8 30.81 -57.93 48.02
C GLU A 8 32.26 -57.82 48.49
N VAL A 9 33.17 -57.42 47.59
CA VAL A 9 34.35 -56.61 47.92
C VAL A 9 34.58 -55.58 46.79
N THR A 10 34.19 -54.35 47.12
CA THR A 10 34.62 -53.01 46.65
C THR A 10 35.89 -52.88 45.78
N ALA A 11 35.78 -52.17 44.65
CA ALA A 11 36.62 -51.00 44.31
C ALA A 11 36.07 -50.22 43.07
N GLU A 12 35.56 -49.00 43.35
CA GLU A 12 35.57 -47.75 42.56
C GLU A 12 34.70 -47.51 41.30
N GLU A 13 34.24 -46.24 41.24
CA GLU A 13 33.11 -45.54 40.56
C GLU A 13 33.39 -45.10 39.08
N PRO A 14 32.49 -44.39 38.33
CA PRO A 14 31.34 -43.58 38.76
C PRO A 14 29.99 -43.69 37.98
N ARG A 15 28.97 -43.37 38.76
CA ARG A 15 27.58 -42.93 38.51
C ARG A 15 27.23 -42.42 37.11
N GLU A 16 26.03 -42.81 36.64
CA GLU A 16 25.08 -41.85 36.09
C GLU A 16 23.63 -42.30 36.32
N THR A 17 23.06 -41.84 37.43
CA THR A 17 21.63 -41.86 37.69
C THR A 17 20.98 -40.79 36.84
N TYR A 18 20.42 -41.16 35.68
CA TYR A 18 19.53 -40.26 34.96
C TYR A 18 18.16 -40.25 35.65
N HIS A 19 18.02 -39.26 36.53
CA HIS A 19 16.75 -38.84 37.09
C HIS A 19 15.80 -38.37 35.98
N LYS A 20 14.56 -38.82 36.12
CA LYS A 20 13.38 -38.42 35.36
C LYS A 20 13.10 -36.93 35.63
N THR A 21 13.48 -36.04 34.72
CA THR A 21 13.08 -34.63 34.78
C THR A 21 11.85 -34.43 33.92
N ASN A 22 10.71 -34.31 34.60
CA ASN A 22 9.54 -33.63 34.04
C ASN A 22 9.94 -32.19 33.77
N GLN A 23 10.27 -31.88 32.52
CA GLN A 23 10.33 -30.51 32.03
C GLN A 23 9.55 -30.46 30.72
N HIS A 24 8.23 -30.57 30.85
CA HIS A 24 7.36 -29.93 29.90
C HIS A 24 7.59 -28.44 30.08
N GLU A 25 8.57 -27.89 29.38
CA GLU A 25 8.59 -26.47 29.08
C GLU A 25 7.29 -26.19 28.34
N ALA A 26 6.31 -25.68 29.08
CA ALA A 26 5.20 -24.98 28.49
C ALA A 26 5.83 -23.87 27.63
N LEU A 27 5.86 -24.10 26.31
CA LEU A 27 6.07 -23.04 25.33
C LEU A 27 5.06 -21.96 25.69
N THR A 28 5.53 -20.87 26.31
CA THR A 28 4.68 -19.75 26.71
C THR A 28 4.25 -19.00 25.46
N LEU A 29 3.28 -19.57 24.75
CA LEU A 29 2.56 -18.91 23.66
C LEU A 29 1.79 -17.68 24.18
N ASP A 30 1.51 -17.65 25.48
CA ASP A 30 0.74 -16.59 26.15
C ASP A 30 1.44 -15.23 26.20
N THR A 31 2.77 -15.15 26.08
CA THR A 31 3.49 -13.87 26.12
C THR A 31 3.77 -13.28 24.74
N VAL A 32 3.82 -14.11 23.70
CA VAL A 32 4.12 -13.68 22.31
C VAL A 32 2.88 -13.12 21.62
N VAL A 33 1.69 -13.63 21.94
CA VAL A 33 0.41 -13.14 21.39
C VAL A 33 0.09 -11.69 21.81
N PRO A 34 0.29 -11.28 23.09
CA PRO A 34 0.10 -9.89 23.51
C PRO A 34 1.06 -8.89 22.85
N GLU A 35 2.34 -9.24 22.70
CA GLU A 35 3.32 -8.36 22.05
C GLU A 35 3.09 -8.25 20.54
N ALA A 36 2.81 -9.37 19.88
CA ALA A 36 2.43 -9.37 18.48
C ALA A 36 1.15 -8.56 18.22
N ALA A 37 0.15 -8.66 19.11
CA ALA A 37 -1.07 -7.86 19.03
C ALA A 37 -0.78 -6.35 19.18
N ARG A 38 0.09 -5.96 20.12
CA ARG A 38 0.49 -4.54 20.30
C ARG A 38 1.29 -3.98 19.13
N GLU A 39 2.22 -4.74 18.58
CA GLU A 39 2.99 -4.32 17.40
C GLU A 39 2.09 -4.23 16.15
N LEU A 40 1.10 -5.12 16.01
CA LEU A 40 0.06 -5.01 14.99
C LEU A 40 -0.79 -3.75 15.17
N GLU A 41 -1.27 -3.46 16.39
CA GLU A 41 -2.03 -2.24 16.68
C GLU A 41 -1.23 -0.97 16.33
N LYS A 42 0.05 -0.93 16.70
CA LYS A 42 0.96 0.17 16.37
C LYS A 42 1.16 0.31 14.87
N THR A 43 1.37 -0.80 14.15
CA THR A 43 1.51 -0.82 12.69
C THR A 43 0.24 -0.31 12.00
N VAL A 44 -0.94 -0.71 12.49
CA VAL A 44 -2.23 -0.21 12.00
C VAL A 44 -2.37 1.29 12.24
N ALA A 45 -2.02 1.78 13.43
CA ALA A 45 -2.07 3.20 13.76
C ALA A 45 -1.13 4.03 12.87
N GLN A 46 0.12 3.58 12.68
CA GLN A 46 1.10 4.25 11.81
C GLN A 46 0.65 4.29 10.36
N THR A 47 0.09 3.19 9.85
CA THR A 47 -0.43 3.15 8.47
C THR A 47 -1.58 4.15 8.33
N ARG A 48 -2.48 4.23 9.32
CA ARG A 48 -3.60 5.18 9.31
C ARG A 48 -3.13 6.63 9.35
N GLU A 49 -2.14 6.93 10.17
CA GLU A 49 -1.54 8.26 10.24
C GLU A 49 -0.87 8.67 8.93
N ALA A 50 -0.14 7.74 8.29
CA ALA A 50 0.44 7.94 6.96
C ALA A 50 -0.64 8.21 5.90
N TYR A 51 -1.77 7.49 5.97
CA TYR A 51 -2.92 7.71 5.11
C TYR A 51 -3.50 9.12 5.28
N GLU A 52 -3.79 9.56 6.51
CA GLU A 52 -4.34 10.91 6.74
C GLU A 52 -3.38 12.00 6.25
N ARG A 53 -2.08 11.90 6.55
CA ARG A 53 -1.08 12.85 6.00
C ARG A 53 -1.07 12.90 4.48
N SER A 54 -1.18 11.73 3.84
CA SER A 54 -1.19 11.66 2.38
C SER A 54 -2.44 12.30 1.77
N LYS A 55 -3.58 12.21 2.48
CA LYS A 55 -4.82 12.87 2.10
C LYS A 55 -4.69 14.38 2.25
N ASP A 56 -4.14 14.88 3.35
CA ASP A 56 -3.93 16.32 3.56
C ASP A 56 -3.01 16.91 2.47
N ALA A 57 -1.91 16.20 2.15
CA ALA A 57 -1.00 16.61 1.08
C ALA A 57 -1.68 16.65 -0.30
N LEU A 58 -2.60 15.72 -0.54
CA LEU A 58 -3.38 15.68 -1.77
C LEU A 58 -4.38 16.83 -1.86
N GLU A 59 -5.08 17.14 -0.76
CA GLU A 59 -6.00 18.28 -0.69
C GLU A 59 -5.25 19.59 -1.00
N ALA A 60 -4.07 19.80 -0.42
CA ALA A 60 -3.23 20.95 -0.72
C ALA A 60 -2.75 21.00 -2.20
N ALA A 61 -2.50 19.83 -2.80
CA ALA A 61 -2.15 19.75 -4.21
C ALA A 61 -3.35 20.14 -5.11
N LEU A 62 -4.58 19.72 -4.75
CA LEU A 62 -5.80 20.13 -5.47
C LEU A 62 -6.00 21.65 -5.41
N GLU A 63 -5.82 22.28 -4.25
CA GLU A 63 -5.89 23.75 -4.12
C GLU A 63 -4.86 24.45 -5.03
N THR A 64 -3.65 23.89 -5.14
CA THR A 64 -2.60 24.45 -6.00
C THR A 64 -2.97 24.34 -7.47
N VAL A 65 -3.67 23.27 -7.87
CA VAL A 65 -4.20 23.13 -9.22
C VAL A 65 -5.32 24.12 -9.50
N GLU A 66 -6.21 24.36 -8.53
CA GLU A 66 -7.23 25.41 -8.65
C GLU A 66 -6.59 26.79 -8.87
N ARG A 67 -5.50 27.12 -8.17
CA ARG A 67 -4.74 28.35 -8.44
C ARG A 67 -4.02 28.35 -9.79
N SER A 68 -3.64 27.18 -10.30
CA SER A 68 -2.98 27.05 -11.61
C SER A 68 -3.95 27.29 -12.78
N TYR A 69 -5.26 27.09 -12.58
CA TYR A 69 -6.26 27.53 -13.57
C TYR A 69 -6.15 29.03 -13.87
N ASP A 70 -5.88 29.84 -12.84
CA ASP A 70 -5.72 31.29 -12.98
C ASP A 70 -4.37 31.68 -13.61
N ALA A 71 -3.32 30.88 -13.42
CA ALA A 71 -1.93 31.25 -13.76
C ALA A 71 -1.34 30.59 -15.02
N LEU A 72 -1.75 29.36 -15.37
CA LEU A 72 -1.10 28.50 -16.38
C LEU A 72 -2.05 27.97 -17.47
N GLY A 73 -3.35 28.27 -17.38
CA GLY A 73 -4.37 27.86 -18.35
C GLY A 73 -5.01 26.50 -18.06
N GLN A 74 -6.21 26.29 -18.63
CA GLN A 74 -7.11 25.19 -18.26
C GLN A 74 -6.54 23.79 -18.55
N GLY A 75 -5.80 23.60 -19.65
CA GLY A 75 -5.26 22.30 -20.04
C GLY A 75 -4.16 21.75 -19.10
N ALA A 76 -3.23 22.61 -18.68
CA ALA A 76 -2.18 22.23 -17.73
C ALA A 76 -2.76 21.93 -16.34
N ALA A 77 -3.73 22.74 -15.90
CA ALA A 77 -4.44 22.51 -14.64
C ALA A 77 -5.25 21.19 -14.66
N ALA A 78 -5.94 20.89 -15.76
CA ALA A 78 -6.66 19.63 -15.91
C ALA A 78 -5.74 18.41 -15.86
N LEU A 79 -4.57 18.47 -16.49
CA LEU A 79 -3.56 17.40 -16.43
C LEU A 79 -3.02 17.20 -15.01
N ASN A 80 -2.65 18.29 -14.32
CA ASN A 80 -2.17 18.22 -12.95
C ASN A 80 -3.24 17.63 -12.00
N ARG A 81 -4.50 18.06 -12.14
CA ARG A 81 -5.62 17.48 -11.38
C ARG A 81 -5.70 15.98 -11.60
N LYS A 82 -5.55 15.53 -12.85
CA LYS A 82 -5.66 14.12 -13.19
C LYS A 82 -4.58 13.26 -12.54
N ILE A 83 -3.35 13.76 -12.51
CA ILE A 83 -2.21 13.10 -11.86
C ILE A 83 -2.48 12.95 -10.36
N ILE A 84 -2.98 14.01 -9.72
CA ILE A 84 -3.36 14.01 -8.30
C ILE A 84 -4.46 12.96 -8.04
N GLU A 85 -5.53 12.96 -8.83
CA GLU A 85 -6.61 11.97 -8.69
C GLU A 85 -6.11 10.52 -8.85
N ILE A 86 -5.18 10.26 -9.77
CA ILE A 86 -4.54 8.94 -9.95
C ILE A 86 -3.74 8.57 -8.69
N ALA A 87 -2.94 9.49 -8.18
CA ALA A 87 -2.16 9.28 -6.96
C ALA A 87 -3.06 8.94 -5.76
N GLN A 88 -4.18 9.66 -5.58
CA GLN A 88 -5.16 9.37 -4.53
C GLN A 88 -5.73 7.96 -4.65
N ARG A 89 -6.17 7.56 -5.84
CA ARG A 89 -6.72 6.21 -6.07
C ARG A 89 -5.70 5.12 -5.75
N ASN A 90 -4.43 5.35 -6.09
CA ASN A 90 -3.35 4.39 -5.84
C ASN A 90 -3.04 4.28 -4.34
N ILE A 91 -2.95 5.41 -3.64
CA ILE A 91 -2.75 5.46 -2.17
C ILE A 91 -3.89 4.73 -1.45
N ASN A 92 -5.14 5.06 -1.79
CA ASN A 92 -6.31 4.41 -1.18
C ASN A 92 -6.27 2.89 -1.41
N SER A 93 -5.95 2.44 -2.62
CA SER A 93 -5.90 1.00 -2.90
C SER A 93 -4.75 0.29 -2.20
N GLY A 94 -3.59 0.94 -2.01
CA GLY A 94 -2.49 0.38 -1.23
C GLY A 94 -2.85 0.25 0.24
N PHE A 95 -3.54 1.26 0.79
CA PHE A 95 -4.03 1.24 2.16
C PHE A 95 -5.09 0.15 2.40
N ASP A 96 -6.03 -0.03 1.47
CA ASP A 96 -7.01 -1.10 1.53
C ASP A 96 -6.33 -2.48 1.62
N LEU A 97 -5.30 -2.72 0.79
CA LEU A 97 -4.51 -3.96 0.86
C LEU A 97 -3.79 -4.10 2.20
N ALA A 98 -3.12 -3.04 2.69
CA ALA A 98 -2.41 -3.06 3.96
C ALA A 98 -3.36 -3.39 5.13
N LYS A 99 -4.56 -2.78 5.15
CA LYS A 99 -5.60 -3.08 6.14
C LYS A 99 -6.03 -4.54 6.08
N SER A 100 -6.30 -5.06 4.88
CA SER A 100 -6.69 -6.47 4.73
C SER A 100 -5.58 -7.43 5.17
N LEU A 101 -4.32 -7.15 4.81
CA LEU A 101 -3.16 -7.94 5.23
C LEU A 101 -2.96 -7.93 6.75
N ALA A 102 -3.16 -6.79 7.41
CA ALA A 102 -3.04 -6.68 8.86
C ALA A 102 -4.08 -7.53 9.63
N THR A 103 -5.21 -7.86 8.99
CA THR A 103 -6.27 -8.69 9.58
C THR A 103 -6.22 -10.16 9.13
N ALA A 104 -5.31 -10.51 8.22
CA ALA A 104 -5.19 -11.87 7.70
C ALA A 104 -4.62 -12.82 8.76
N LYS A 105 -5.18 -14.02 8.87
CA LYS A 105 -4.82 -15.03 9.88
C LYS A 105 -3.99 -16.17 9.30
N THR A 106 -3.99 -16.33 7.97
CA THR A 106 -3.34 -17.45 7.28
C THR A 106 -2.55 -16.98 6.05
N LEU A 107 -1.56 -17.78 5.65
CA LEU A 107 -0.80 -17.54 4.42
C LEU A 107 -1.68 -17.62 3.16
N ALA A 108 -2.71 -18.48 3.17
CA ALA A 108 -3.67 -18.60 2.07
C ALA A 108 -4.45 -17.29 1.87
N GLU A 109 -4.95 -16.69 2.95
CA GLU A 109 -5.63 -15.37 2.89
C GLU A 109 -4.69 -14.27 2.37
N ILE A 110 -3.42 -14.26 2.77
CA ILE A 110 -2.43 -13.29 2.27
C ILE A 110 -2.24 -13.42 0.75
N VAL A 111 -2.11 -14.64 0.23
CA VAL A 111 -1.95 -14.90 -1.21
C VAL A 111 -3.20 -14.46 -1.97
N GLU A 112 -4.39 -14.77 -1.46
CA GLU A 112 -5.67 -14.38 -2.06
C GLU A 112 -5.84 -12.85 -2.11
N LEU A 113 -5.50 -12.16 -1.01
CA LEU A 113 -5.55 -10.69 -0.93
C LEU A 113 -4.62 -10.04 -1.96
N ARG A 114 -3.39 -10.56 -2.10
CA ARG A 114 -2.43 -10.06 -3.10
C ARG A 114 -2.91 -10.33 -4.53
N ALA A 115 -3.45 -11.52 -4.80
CA ALA A 115 -3.99 -11.86 -6.12
C ALA A 115 -5.17 -10.95 -6.49
N THR A 116 -6.07 -10.70 -5.54
CA THR A 116 -7.22 -9.80 -5.71
C THR A 116 -6.77 -8.36 -5.96
N TYR A 117 -5.79 -7.87 -5.19
CA TYR A 117 -5.20 -6.56 -5.39
C TYR A 117 -4.63 -6.43 -6.81
N TRP A 118 -3.77 -7.35 -7.24
CA TRP A 118 -3.15 -7.26 -8.56
C TRP A 118 -4.17 -7.36 -9.70
N ARG A 119 -5.17 -8.23 -9.59
CA ARG A 119 -6.28 -8.30 -10.55
C ARG A 119 -7.00 -6.95 -10.67
N LYS A 120 -7.32 -6.31 -9.54
CA LYS A 120 -7.94 -4.97 -9.52
C LYS A 120 -7.00 -3.91 -10.12
N GLN A 121 -5.71 -3.94 -9.76
CA GLN A 121 -4.73 -2.98 -10.23
C GLN A 121 -4.54 -3.02 -11.75
N PHE A 122 -4.55 -4.20 -12.39
CA PHE A 122 -4.48 -4.28 -13.84
C PHE A 122 -5.66 -3.58 -14.53
N THR A 123 -6.89 -3.77 -14.03
CA THR A 123 -8.06 -3.07 -14.56
C THR A 123 -7.96 -1.55 -14.33
N VAL A 124 -7.51 -1.13 -13.15
CA VAL A 124 -7.35 0.29 -12.81
C VAL A 124 -6.29 0.96 -13.69
N LEU A 125 -5.14 0.33 -13.90
CA LEU A 125 -4.06 0.87 -14.73
C LEU A 125 -4.50 1.04 -16.19
N ALA A 126 -5.23 0.06 -16.74
CA ALA A 126 -5.78 0.18 -18.10
C ALA A 126 -6.75 1.37 -18.21
N ALA A 127 -7.64 1.55 -17.23
CA ALA A 127 -8.56 2.68 -17.18
C ALA A 127 -7.82 4.02 -17.03
N GLN A 128 -6.85 4.11 -16.10
CA GLN A 128 -6.05 5.33 -15.88
C GLN A 128 -5.28 5.74 -17.13
N ALA A 129 -4.69 4.79 -17.86
CA ALA A 129 -4.00 5.06 -19.12
C ALA A 129 -4.95 5.67 -20.16
N GLU A 130 -6.17 5.15 -20.26
CA GLU A 130 -7.16 5.69 -21.18
C GLU A 130 -7.68 7.08 -20.78
N GLU A 131 -7.89 7.31 -19.49
CA GLU A 131 -8.28 8.61 -18.99
C GLU A 131 -7.22 9.69 -19.28
N VAL A 132 -5.93 9.36 -19.15
CA VAL A 132 -4.82 10.27 -19.48
C VAL A 132 -4.74 10.50 -20.99
N ARG A 133 -4.90 9.45 -21.81
CA ARG A 133 -4.90 9.58 -23.27
C ARG A 133 -6.04 10.48 -23.75
N ALA A 134 -7.24 10.29 -23.24
CA ALA A 134 -8.40 11.10 -23.58
C ALA A 134 -8.20 12.57 -23.18
N LEU A 135 -7.62 12.82 -22.01
CA LEU A 135 -7.32 14.17 -21.56
C LEU A 135 -6.27 14.86 -22.44
N TYR A 136 -5.20 14.15 -22.81
CA TYR A 136 -4.19 14.67 -23.72
C TYR A 136 -4.78 15.02 -25.09
N ALA A 137 -5.61 14.15 -25.67
CA ALA A 137 -6.27 14.40 -26.95
C ALA A 137 -7.16 15.65 -26.88
N LYS A 138 -7.90 15.83 -25.77
CA LYS A 138 -8.73 17.02 -25.55
C LYS A 138 -7.89 18.30 -25.48
N VAL A 139 -6.80 18.31 -24.72
CA VAL A 139 -5.90 19.47 -24.64
C VAL A 139 -5.31 19.81 -26.01
N ALA A 140 -4.89 18.81 -26.79
CA ALA A 140 -4.37 19.03 -28.14
C ALA A 140 -5.42 19.62 -29.11
N ASP A 141 -6.67 19.16 -29.03
CA ASP A 141 -7.78 19.67 -29.85
C ASP A 141 -8.12 21.13 -29.48
N GLU A 142 -8.21 21.44 -28.19
CA GLU A 142 -8.47 22.80 -27.69
C GLU A 142 -7.39 23.81 -28.12
N MET A 143 -6.12 23.39 -28.12
CA MET A 143 -5.01 24.22 -28.63
C MET A 143 -5.18 24.53 -30.12
N THR A 144 -5.55 23.52 -30.90
CA THR A 144 -5.73 23.66 -32.36
C THR A 144 -6.94 24.56 -32.68
N GLY A 145 -8.03 24.42 -31.91
CA GLY A 145 -9.21 25.29 -32.00
C GLY A 145 -8.89 26.75 -31.66
N SER A 146 -8.20 26.98 -30.54
CA SER A 146 -7.83 28.33 -30.08
C SER A 146 -6.93 29.09 -31.08
N ILE A 147 -5.99 28.38 -31.72
CA ILE A 147 -5.14 28.95 -32.79
C ILE A 147 -5.99 29.33 -34.01
N LYS A 148 -6.87 28.43 -34.45
CA LYS A 148 -7.75 28.69 -35.60
C LYS A 148 -8.68 29.88 -35.36
N GLU A 149 -9.25 29.99 -34.15
CA GLU A 149 -10.08 31.13 -33.76
C GLU A 149 -9.29 32.44 -33.73
N HIS A 150 -8.07 32.44 -33.18
CA HIS A 150 -7.21 33.63 -33.20
C HIS A 150 -6.89 34.07 -34.62
N VAL A 151 -6.48 33.15 -35.49
CA VAL A 151 -6.18 33.46 -36.90
C VAL A 151 -7.41 34.04 -37.61
N THR A 152 -8.58 33.41 -37.43
CA THR A 152 -9.82 33.88 -38.06
C THR A 152 -10.21 35.27 -37.55
N ARG A 153 -10.12 35.49 -36.23
CA ARG A 153 -10.39 36.80 -35.63
C ARG A 153 -9.43 37.88 -36.15
N THR A 154 -8.13 37.60 -36.22
CA THR A 154 -7.15 38.57 -36.76
C THR A 154 -7.44 38.88 -38.23
N LEU A 155 -7.80 37.89 -39.05
CA LEU A 155 -8.17 38.10 -40.45
C LEU A 155 -9.45 38.93 -40.60
N ASP A 156 -10.47 38.67 -39.78
CA ASP A 156 -11.72 39.43 -39.80
C ASP A 156 -11.51 40.89 -39.37
N GLU A 157 -10.68 41.14 -38.36
CA GLU A 157 -10.33 42.50 -37.95
C GLU A 157 -9.56 43.26 -39.05
N LEU A 158 -8.62 42.61 -39.74
CA LEU A 158 -7.94 43.20 -40.91
C LEU A 158 -8.91 43.51 -42.06
N ARG A 159 -9.95 42.68 -42.25
CA ARG A 159 -10.97 42.89 -43.29
C ARG A 159 -11.92 44.04 -42.96
N LYS A 160 -12.22 44.28 -41.69
CA LYS A 160 -13.06 45.41 -41.25
C LYS A 160 -12.32 46.75 -41.25
N ALA A 161 -10.99 46.72 -41.14
CA ALA A 161 -10.15 47.91 -41.12
C ALA A 161 -9.83 48.50 -42.51
N ASN A 162 -10.34 47.89 -43.59
CA ASN A 162 -10.15 48.26 -45.00
C ASN A 162 -11.51 48.55 -45.65
#